data_AF-A0A7J8PDT3-F1
#
_entry.id   AF-A0A7J8PDT3-F1
#
_cell.length_a   1.000
_cell.length_b   1.000
_cell.length_c   1.000
_cell.angle_alpha   90.00
_cell.angle_beta   90.00
_cell.angle_gamma   90.00
#
_symmetry.space_group_name_H-M   'P 1'
#
loop_
_entity.id
_entity.type
_entity.pdbx_description
1 polymer ?
#
loop_
_entity_poly.entity_id
_entity_poly.type
_entity_poly.pdbx_seq_one_letter_code
_entity_poly.pdbx_strand_id
1 'polypeptide(L)'
;DIFHLIVGTFNGLSDTNGPSFGRRVVILETLAKYRSCVVMLDLECDDLVNEMFSTFFAVVRDDHPESVLASMLTIMVVVLEESEDVRDDLLLIILSALGRKRSDVTPAARRLAMNVIEQCSGKLGAGIKQFLISLMSGDNHLVNSEFDYHEVIYDVYCCAPQILSGVVPYLTGELL
;
A
#
# COMPACT_ATOMS: atom_id res chain seq x y z
N ASP A 1 19.27 6.61 -10.45
CA ASP A 1 19.32 7.37 -11.72
C ASP A 1 18.19 7.06 -12.71
N ILE A 2 17.93 5.82 -13.16
CA ILE A 2 16.77 5.55 -14.05
C ILE A 2 15.45 5.31 -13.29
N PHE A 3 15.47 4.51 -12.21
CA PHE A 3 14.24 4.24 -11.46
C PHE A 3 13.71 5.48 -10.75
N HIS A 4 14.57 6.37 -10.24
CA HIS A 4 14.15 7.67 -9.74
C HIS A 4 13.41 8.51 -10.80
N LEU A 5 13.86 8.47 -12.05
CA LEU A 5 13.16 9.15 -13.15
C LEU A 5 11.79 8.51 -13.43
N ILE A 6 11.72 7.16 -13.39
CA ILE A 6 10.47 6.42 -13.60
C ILE A 6 9.48 6.71 -12.48
N VAL A 7 9.88 6.52 -11.22
CA VAL A 7 9.02 6.78 -10.05
C VAL A 7 8.61 8.24 -9.99
N GLY A 8 9.55 9.17 -10.20
CA GLY A 8 9.26 10.60 -10.25
C GLY A 8 8.27 10.98 -11.36
N THR A 9 8.18 10.21 -12.44
CA THR A 9 7.19 10.41 -13.51
C THR A 9 5.77 10.12 -13.03
N PHE A 10 5.59 9.20 -12.07
CA PHE A 10 4.28 8.79 -11.57
C PHE A 10 3.57 9.85 -10.73
N ASN A 11 4.30 10.80 -10.13
CA ASN A 11 3.72 11.97 -9.46
C ASN A 11 2.76 12.76 -10.37
N GLY A 12 2.99 12.70 -11.68
CA GLY A 12 2.15 13.36 -12.65
C GLY A 12 0.89 12.59 -13.07
N LEU A 13 0.62 11.40 -12.54
CA LEU A 13 -0.56 10.62 -12.90
C LEU A 13 -1.87 11.23 -12.35
N SER A 14 -1.79 12.14 -11.38
CA SER A 14 -2.97 12.87 -10.90
C SER A 14 -3.52 13.88 -11.90
N ASP A 15 -2.72 14.30 -12.89
CA ASP A 15 -3.12 15.24 -13.95
C ASP A 15 -3.59 14.47 -15.19
N THR A 16 -4.83 13.96 -15.13
CA THR A 16 -5.45 13.13 -16.17
C THR A 16 -5.70 13.88 -17.48
N ASN A 17 -5.86 15.20 -17.41
CA ASN A 17 -6.09 16.07 -18.56
C ASN A 17 -4.79 16.67 -19.14
N GLY A 18 -3.65 16.41 -18.48
CA GLY A 18 -2.36 16.94 -18.89
C GLY A 18 -1.87 16.36 -20.22
N PRO A 19 -1.17 17.14 -21.06
CA PRO A 19 -0.71 16.69 -22.37
C PRO A 19 0.30 15.54 -22.30
N SER A 20 0.90 15.30 -21.12
CA SER A 20 1.84 14.21 -20.89
C SER A 20 1.20 12.97 -20.26
N PHE A 21 -0.09 12.98 -19.91
CA PHE A 21 -0.74 11.88 -19.19
C PHE A 21 -0.58 10.55 -19.93
N GLY A 22 -0.91 10.50 -21.23
CA GLY A 22 -0.76 9.29 -22.03
C GLY A 22 0.66 8.72 -22.04
N ARG A 23 1.70 9.57 -22.05
CA ARG A 23 3.09 9.12 -21.96
C ARG A 23 3.42 8.52 -20.59
N ARG A 24 2.90 9.12 -19.51
CA ARG A 24 3.07 8.60 -18.13
C ARG A 24 2.38 7.24 -17.97
N VAL A 25 1.20 7.08 -18.55
CA VAL A 25 0.46 5.80 -18.57
C VAL A 25 1.25 4.72 -19.31
N VAL A 26 1.82 5.01 -20.49
CA VAL A 26 2.65 4.04 -21.22
C VAL A 26 3.86 3.59 -20.39
N ILE A 27 4.51 4.50 -19.64
CA ILE A 27 5.63 4.15 -18.76
C ILE A 27 5.16 3.25 -17.62
N LEU A 28 4.03 3.57 -16.98
CA LEU A 28 3.44 2.77 -15.92
C LEU A 28 3.07 1.36 -16.41
N GLU A 29 2.35 1.27 -17.53
CA GLU A 29 1.93 -0.01 -18.13
C GLU A 29 3.13 -0.85 -18.57
N THR A 30 4.19 -0.21 -19.06
CA THR A 30 5.45 -0.90 -19.40
C THR A 30 6.10 -1.47 -18.15
N LEU A 31 6.21 -0.69 -17.07
CA LEU A 31 6.80 -1.15 -15.81
C LEU A 31 6.02 -2.34 -15.24
N ALA A 32 4.68 -2.27 -15.27
CA ALA A 32 3.79 -3.35 -14.84
C ALA A 32 3.95 -4.61 -15.71
N LYS A 33 3.91 -4.46 -17.04
CA LYS A 33 3.95 -5.58 -18.00
C LYS A 33 5.25 -6.36 -17.91
N TYR A 34 6.38 -5.67 -17.81
CA TYR A 34 7.70 -6.31 -17.80
C TYR A 34 8.23 -6.57 -16.39
N ARG A 35 7.44 -6.26 -15.35
CA ARG A 35 7.81 -6.43 -13.93
C ARG A 35 9.16 -5.82 -13.60
N SER A 36 9.56 -4.76 -14.30
CA SER A 36 10.91 -4.20 -14.15
C SER A 36 11.11 -3.49 -12.81
N CYS A 37 10.05 -3.32 -12.02
CA CYS A 37 10.11 -2.86 -10.64
C CYS A 37 10.87 -3.83 -9.71
N VAL A 38 10.94 -5.13 -10.02
CA VAL A 38 11.67 -6.12 -9.20
C VAL A 38 13.16 -5.82 -9.14
N VAL A 39 13.72 -5.22 -10.18
CA VAL A 39 15.13 -4.79 -10.18
C VAL A 39 15.42 -3.76 -9.09
N MET A 40 14.41 -3.01 -8.60
CA MET A 40 14.60 -2.13 -7.44
C MET A 40 14.86 -2.92 -6.16
N LEU A 41 14.31 -4.13 -6.04
CA LEU A 41 14.59 -5.04 -4.92
C LEU A 41 16.01 -5.62 -5.04
N ASP A 42 16.40 -6.08 -6.24
CA ASP A 42 17.75 -6.62 -6.50
C ASP A 42 18.86 -5.59 -6.24
N LEU A 43 18.53 -4.30 -6.40
CA LEU A 43 19.43 -3.17 -6.18
C LEU A 43 19.28 -2.55 -4.78
N GLU A 44 18.49 -3.16 -3.88
CA GLU A 44 18.26 -2.68 -2.51
C GLU A 44 17.79 -1.22 -2.45
N CYS A 45 16.96 -0.80 -3.43
CA CYS A 45 16.44 0.55 -3.56
C CYS A 45 15.15 0.75 -2.74
N ASP A 46 15.18 0.39 -1.46
CA ASP A 46 13.98 0.34 -0.62
C ASP A 46 13.30 1.69 -0.44
N ASP A 47 14.08 2.77 -0.30
CA ASP A 47 13.54 4.13 -0.21
C ASP A 47 12.73 4.52 -1.46
N LEU A 48 13.15 4.00 -2.63
CA LEU A 48 12.48 4.24 -3.89
C LEU A 48 11.22 3.38 -4.06
N VAL A 49 11.23 2.16 -3.50
CA VAL A 49 10.03 1.33 -3.38
C VAL A 49 8.99 2.04 -2.52
N ASN A 50 9.40 2.55 -1.36
CA ASN A 50 8.55 3.36 -0.49
C ASN A 50 7.99 4.59 -1.22
N GLU A 51 8.85 5.36 -1.89
CA GLU A 51 8.44 6.52 -2.69
C GLU A 51 7.39 6.15 -3.74
N MET A 52 7.56 5.02 -4.43
CA MET A 52 6.62 4.56 -5.43
C MET A 52 5.24 4.22 -4.83
N PHE A 53 5.21 3.50 -3.69
CA PHE A 53 3.96 3.16 -3.01
C PHE A 53 3.24 4.41 -2.51
N SER A 54 3.96 5.31 -1.84
CA SER A 54 3.41 6.59 -1.39
C SER A 54 2.88 7.43 -2.56
N THR A 55 3.61 7.45 -3.69
CA THR A 55 3.20 8.16 -4.90
C THR A 55 1.89 7.59 -5.45
N PHE A 56 1.75 6.27 -5.56
CA PHE A 56 0.50 5.67 -6.05
C PHE A 56 -0.69 6.01 -5.17
N PHE A 57 -0.57 5.90 -3.84
CA PHE A 57 -1.64 6.33 -2.93
C PHE A 57 -1.96 7.82 -3.04
N ALA A 58 -0.95 8.67 -3.25
CA ALA A 58 -1.14 10.11 -3.39
C ALA A 58 -1.85 10.50 -4.72
N VAL A 59 -1.57 9.79 -5.82
CA VAL A 59 -2.03 10.19 -7.16
C VAL A 59 -3.26 9.44 -7.66
N VAL A 60 -3.58 8.26 -7.11
CA VAL A 60 -4.71 7.44 -7.59
C VAL A 60 -6.05 8.14 -7.38
N ARG A 61 -6.93 8.10 -8.39
CA ARG A 61 -8.25 8.74 -8.39
C ARG A 61 -9.30 7.81 -9.00
N ASP A 62 -10.57 8.01 -8.64
CA ASP A 62 -11.69 7.20 -9.15
C ASP A 62 -11.95 7.41 -10.66
N ASP A 63 -11.48 8.52 -11.23
CA ASP A 63 -11.61 8.84 -12.66
C ASP A 63 -10.42 8.37 -13.52
N HIS A 64 -9.46 7.66 -12.92
CA HIS A 64 -8.39 7.01 -13.69
C HIS A 64 -8.95 5.92 -14.60
N PRO A 65 -8.39 5.76 -15.83
CA PRO A 65 -8.68 4.59 -16.65
C PRO A 65 -8.39 3.30 -15.89
N GLU A 66 -9.21 2.26 -16.12
CA GLU A 66 -9.07 0.97 -15.45
C GLU A 66 -7.67 0.36 -15.65
N SER A 67 -7.05 0.55 -16.83
CA SER A 67 -5.69 0.06 -17.09
C SER A 67 -4.63 0.71 -16.20
N VAL A 68 -4.84 1.97 -15.80
CA VAL A 68 -3.94 2.70 -14.89
C VAL A 68 -4.05 2.14 -13.48
N LEU A 69 -5.29 1.96 -12.98
CA LEU A 69 -5.55 1.36 -11.68
C LEU A 69 -4.98 -0.07 -11.60
N ALA A 70 -5.23 -0.88 -12.62
CA ALA A 70 -4.72 -2.25 -12.72
C ALA A 70 -3.19 -2.29 -12.76
N SER A 71 -2.54 -1.34 -13.43
CA SER A 71 -1.08 -1.27 -13.51
C SER A 71 -0.45 -0.89 -12.17
N MET A 72 -1.00 0.10 -11.45
CA MET A 72 -0.55 0.44 -10.09
C MET A 72 -0.64 -0.77 -9.16
N LEU A 73 -1.81 -1.44 -9.14
CA LEU A 73 -2.04 -2.63 -8.33
C LEU A 73 -1.05 -3.75 -8.69
N THR A 74 -0.88 -4.02 -9.99
CA THR A 74 0.03 -5.07 -10.47
C THR A 74 1.47 -4.81 -10.03
N ILE A 75 1.96 -3.57 -10.13
CA ILE A 75 3.31 -3.21 -9.70
C ILE A 75 3.48 -3.44 -8.20
N MET A 76 2.53 -2.95 -7.39
CA MET A 76 2.60 -3.09 -5.93
C MET A 76 2.57 -4.56 -5.49
N VAL A 77 1.70 -5.37 -6.09
CA VAL A 77 1.61 -6.81 -5.82
C VAL A 77 2.89 -7.53 -6.20
N VAL A 78 3.42 -7.27 -7.40
CA VAL A 78 4.69 -7.88 -7.85
C VAL A 78 5.83 -7.54 -6.91
N VAL A 79 5.95 -6.29 -6.48
CA VAL A 79 7.01 -5.90 -5.53
C VAL A 79 6.88 -6.66 -4.21
N LEU A 80 5.68 -6.77 -3.66
CA LEU A 80 5.46 -7.47 -2.38
C LEU A 80 5.67 -8.99 -2.48
N GLU A 81 5.23 -9.61 -3.56
CA GLU A 81 5.40 -11.06 -3.77
C GLU A 81 6.87 -11.45 -3.97
N GLU A 82 7.65 -10.61 -4.66
CA GLU A 82 9.06 -10.86 -4.96
C GLU A 82 9.99 -10.40 -3.81
N SER A 83 9.48 -9.64 -2.83
CA SER A 83 10.27 -9.27 -1.64
C SER A 83 10.52 -10.47 -0.73
N GLU A 84 11.74 -10.64 -0.20
CA GLU A 84 12.02 -11.70 0.79
C GLU A 84 11.16 -11.50 2.05
N ASP A 85 11.31 -10.31 2.65
CA ASP A 85 10.53 -9.82 3.80
C ASP A 85 9.99 -8.41 3.50
N VAL A 86 8.85 -8.07 4.09
CA VAL A 86 8.26 -6.72 3.97
C VAL A 86 8.70 -5.89 5.17
N ARG A 87 9.42 -4.80 4.90
CA ARG A 87 9.87 -3.85 5.92
C ARG A 87 8.70 -3.13 6.60
N ASP A 88 8.90 -2.76 7.87
CA ASP A 88 7.88 -2.08 8.69
C ASP A 88 7.45 -0.73 8.12
N ASP A 89 8.36 0.00 7.47
CA ASP A 89 8.07 1.30 6.86
C ASP A 89 7.20 1.18 5.61
N LEU A 90 7.46 0.19 4.74
CA LEU A 90 6.59 -0.13 3.61
C LEU A 90 5.21 -0.59 4.09
N LEU A 91 5.18 -1.44 5.12
CA LEU A 91 3.94 -1.89 5.75
C LEU A 91 3.14 -0.70 6.29
N LEU A 92 3.81 0.24 6.97
CA LEU A 92 3.17 1.45 7.50
C LEU A 92 2.61 2.32 6.37
N ILE A 93 3.30 2.47 5.24
CA ILE A 93 2.80 3.18 4.06
C ILE A 93 1.49 2.56 3.58
N ILE A 94 1.42 1.23 3.45
CA ILE A 94 0.20 0.51 3.02
C ILE A 94 -0.93 0.72 4.02
N LEU A 95 -0.67 0.51 5.31
CA LEU A 95 -1.67 0.64 6.36
C LEU A 95 -2.14 2.09 6.53
N SER A 96 -1.29 3.08 6.20
CA SER A 96 -1.64 4.50 6.25
C SER A 96 -2.70 4.90 5.22
N ALA A 97 -2.90 4.10 4.18
CA ALA A 97 -3.99 4.31 3.24
C ALA A 97 -5.32 3.70 3.70
N LEU A 98 -5.39 3.10 4.89
CA LEU A 98 -6.63 2.52 5.43
C LEU A 98 -7.38 3.46 6.38
N GLY A 99 -8.66 3.16 6.55
CA GLY A 99 -9.56 3.75 7.52
C GLY A 99 -10.62 4.67 6.92
N ARG A 100 -11.89 4.52 7.33
CA ARG A 100 -13.03 5.27 6.75
C ARG A 100 -13.09 6.73 7.19
N LYS A 101 -12.50 7.05 8.33
CA LYS A 101 -12.57 8.38 8.95
C LYS A 101 -11.44 9.32 8.52
N ARG A 102 -10.52 8.85 7.68
CA ARG A 102 -9.38 9.63 7.20
C ARG A 102 -9.82 10.61 6.12
N SER A 103 -9.72 11.91 6.41
CA SER A 103 -10.02 12.97 5.45
C SER A 103 -8.88 13.24 4.46
N ASP A 104 -7.67 12.81 4.79
CA ASP A 104 -6.46 12.96 3.99
C ASP A 104 -6.26 11.80 2.98
N VAL A 105 -7.04 10.73 3.09
CA VAL A 105 -6.98 9.56 2.20
C VAL A 105 -8.19 9.52 1.27
N THR A 106 -7.95 9.38 -0.03
CA THR A 106 -9.04 9.28 -1.03
C THR A 106 -9.68 7.89 -1.01
N PRO A 107 -10.97 7.76 -1.41
CA PRO A 107 -11.62 6.46 -1.57
C PRO A 107 -10.87 5.51 -2.53
N ALA A 108 -10.29 6.05 -3.60
CA ALA A 108 -9.48 5.30 -4.56
C ALA A 108 -8.18 4.77 -3.93
N ALA A 109 -7.48 5.57 -3.12
CA ALA A 109 -6.28 5.15 -2.42
C ALA A 109 -6.56 4.06 -1.41
N ARG A 110 -7.63 4.21 -0.61
CA ARG A 110 -8.08 3.19 0.33
C ARG A 110 -8.44 1.88 -0.36
N ARG A 111 -9.16 1.95 -1.49
CA ARG A 111 -9.50 0.77 -2.28
C ARG A 111 -8.25 0.09 -2.87
N LEU A 112 -7.29 0.86 -3.35
CA LEU A 112 -6.02 0.32 -3.84
C LEU A 112 -5.27 -0.43 -2.73
N ALA A 113 -5.19 0.15 -1.52
CA ALA A 113 -4.55 -0.48 -0.37
C ALA A 113 -5.24 -1.79 0.05
N MET A 114 -6.57 -1.79 0.11
CA MET A 114 -7.35 -2.99 0.40
C MET A 114 -7.11 -4.10 -0.64
N ASN A 115 -7.09 -3.75 -1.94
CA ASN A 115 -6.81 -4.71 -3.01
C ASN A 115 -5.38 -5.28 -2.92
N VAL A 116 -4.39 -4.45 -2.57
CA VAL A 116 -3.01 -4.89 -2.33
C VAL A 116 -2.95 -5.88 -1.17
N ILE A 117 -3.61 -5.58 -0.04
CA ILE A 117 -3.65 -6.46 1.12
C ILE A 117 -4.34 -7.78 0.82
N GLU A 118 -5.45 -7.76 0.09
CA GLU A 118 -6.18 -8.95 -0.32
C GLU A 118 -5.27 -9.89 -1.15
N GLN A 119 -4.61 -9.35 -2.19
CA GLN A 119 -3.77 -10.15 -3.08
C GLN A 119 -2.47 -10.62 -2.44
N CYS A 120 -1.89 -9.83 -1.54
CA CYS A 120 -0.62 -10.15 -0.87
C CYS A 120 -0.81 -10.61 0.58
N SER A 121 -1.98 -11.16 0.93
CA SER A 121 -2.29 -11.55 2.31
C SER A 121 -1.34 -12.60 2.89
N GLY A 122 -0.75 -13.45 2.04
CA GLY A 122 0.29 -14.40 2.44
C GLY A 122 1.59 -13.73 2.88
N LYS A 123 2.02 -12.67 2.19
CA LYS A 123 3.23 -11.89 2.49
C LYS A 123 3.01 -10.88 3.62
N LEU A 124 1.90 -10.16 3.61
CA LEU A 124 1.61 -9.08 4.55
C LEU A 124 1.00 -9.56 5.89
N GLY A 125 0.41 -10.75 5.91
CA GLY A 125 -0.42 -11.19 7.04
C GLY A 125 0.30 -11.23 8.39
N ALA A 126 1.55 -11.68 8.42
CA ALA A 126 2.34 -11.72 9.66
C ALA A 126 2.66 -10.31 10.17
N GLY A 127 3.13 -9.42 9.30
CA GLY A 127 3.46 -8.04 9.64
C GLY A 127 2.25 -7.24 10.10
N ILE A 128 1.12 -7.32 9.39
CA ILE A 128 -0.13 -6.65 9.79
C ILE A 128 -0.59 -7.14 11.17
N LYS A 129 -0.51 -8.45 11.42
CA LYS A 129 -0.89 -9.02 12.72
C LYS A 129 -0.01 -8.49 13.85
N GLN A 130 1.31 -8.48 13.65
CA GLN A 130 2.25 -7.96 14.63
C GLN A 130 2.00 -6.47 14.91
N PHE A 131 1.82 -5.68 13.85
CA PHE A 131 1.49 -4.26 13.96
C PHE A 131 0.24 -4.00 14.80
N LEU A 132 -0.85 -4.74 14.54
CA LEU A 132 -2.09 -4.61 15.31
C LEU A 132 -1.91 -5.01 16.78
N ILE A 133 -1.17 -6.09 17.06
CA ILE A 133 -0.88 -6.53 18.43
C ILE A 133 -0.06 -5.45 19.19
N SER A 134 0.96 -4.88 18.56
CA SER A 134 1.76 -3.80 19.17
C SER A 134 0.92 -2.59 19.51
N LEU A 135 0.01 -2.17 18.61
CA LEU A 135 -0.91 -1.05 18.86
C LEU A 135 -1.85 -1.32 20.04
N MET A 136 -2.48 -2.50 20.10
CA MET A 136 -3.40 -2.84 21.19
C MET A 136 -2.68 -3.08 22.52
N SER A 137 -1.40 -3.47 22.49
CA SER A 137 -0.60 -3.69 23.70
C SER A 137 -0.04 -2.40 24.31
N GLY A 138 -0.20 -1.25 23.63
CA GLY A 138 0.34 0.04 24.06
C GLY A 138 1.86 0.15 23.92
N ASP A 139 2.51 -0.78 23.22
CA ASP A 139 3.94 -0.79 22.94
C ASP A 139 4.20 0.10 21.71
N ASN A 140 4.13 1.42 21.91
CA ASN A 140 4.09 2.45 20.87
C ASN A 140 5.48 2.74 20.23
N HIS A 141 6.24 1.70 19.87
CA HIS A 141 7.50 1.90 19.15
C HIS A 141 7.31 2.23 17.66
N LEU A 142 6.12 1.99 17.08
CA LEU A 142 5.91 2.01 15.63
C LEU A 142 5.00 3.15 15.11
N VAL A 143 4.17 3.79 15.95
CA VAL A 143 3.22 4.82 15.47
C VAL A 143 2.90 5.88 16.54
N ASN A 144 2.71 7.12 16.10
CA ASN A 144 2.06 8.17 16.89
C ASN A 144 0.61 7.79 17.21
N SER A 145 0.04 8.31 18.30
CA SER A 145 -1.32 8.06 18.83
C SER A 145 -2.49 8.48 17.92
N GLU A 146 -2.28 8.64 16.62
CA GLU A 146 -3.22 9.19 15.64
C GLU A 146 -3.85 8.10 14.75
N PHE A 147 -3.30 6.87 14.76
CA PHE A 147 -3.86 5.75 14.01
C PHE A 147 -5.11 5.19 14.71
N ASP A 148 -6.29 5.42 14.14
CA ASP A 148 -7.52 4.72 14.55
C ASP A 148 -7.43 3.25 14.10
N TYR A 149 -6.83 2.41 14.94
CA TYR A 149 -6.60 1.00 14.64
C TYR A 149 -7.91 0.22 14.47
N HIS A 150 -9.03 0.68 15.04
CA HIS A 150 -10.34 0.07 14.78
C HIS A 150 -10.75 0.22 13.31
N GLU A 151 -10.42 1.36 12.69
CA GLU A 151 -10.69 1.58 11.27
C GLU A 151 -9.79 0.73 10.37
N VAL A 152 -8.54 0.50 10.78
CA VAL A 152 -7.62 -0.43 10.11
C VAL A 152 -8.13 -1.87 10.22
N ILE A 153 -8.52 -2.30 11.42
CA ILE A 153 -9.09 -3.63 11.66
C ILE A 153 -10.33 -3.84 10.80
N TYR A 154 -11.21 -2.83 10.70
CA TYR A 154 -12.40 -2.91 9.85
C TYR A 154 -12.04 -3.16 8.39
N ASP A 155 -11.09 -2.40 7.83
CA ASP A 155 -10.69 -2.58 6.44
C ASP A 155 -10.01 -3.93 6.18
N VAL A 156 -9.12 -4.35 7.09
CA VAL A 156 -8.47 -5.67 7.01
C VAL A 156 -9.51 -6.79 7.13
N TYR A 157 -10.53 -6.65 7.97
CA TYR A 157 -11.64 -7.59 8.04
C TYR A 157 -12.41 -7.68 6.72
N CYS A 158 -12.63 -6.54 6.06
CA CYS A 158 -13.34 -6.49 4.79
C CYS A 158 -12.56 -7.11 3.62
N CYS A 159 -11.24 -6.94 3.55
CA CYS A 159 -10.44 -7.41 2.41
C CYS A 159 -9.65 -8.70 2.65
N ALA A 160 -9.24 -8.99 3.89
CA ALA A 160 -8.41 -10.15 4.23
C ALA A 160 -8.67 -10.65 5.66
N PRO A 161 -9.90 -11.12 5.98
CA PRO A 161 -10.29 -11.50 7.34
C PRO A 161 -9.41 -12.60 7.96
N GLN A 162 -8.78 -13.45 7.13
CA GLN A 162 -7.83 -14.47 7.57
C GLN A 162 -6.64 -13.91 8.36
N ILE A 163 -6.23 -12.66 8.10
CA ILE A 163 -5.11 -12.00 8.79
C ILE A 163 -5.43 -11.76 10.27
N LEU A 164 -6.71 -11.50 10.59
CA LEU A 164 -7.17 -11.22 11.94
C LEU A 164 -7.30 -12.46 12.83
N SER A 165 -7.08 -13.65 12.26
CA SER A 165 -7.01 -14.89 13.05
C SER A 165 -5.88 -14.80 14.10
N GLY A 166 -6.23 -14.90 15.38
CA GLY A 166 -5.28 -14.75 16.50
C GLY A 166 -5.10 -13.33 17.04
N VAL A 167 -5.74 -12.33 16.44
CA VAL A 167 -5.85 -10.97 17.00
C VAL A 167 -7.06 -10.88 17.97
N VAL A 168 -8.04 -11.78 17.80
CA VAL A 168 -9.28 -11.85 18.59
C VAL A 168 -9.09 -11.76 20.12
N PRO A 169 -8.12 -12.45 20.75
CA PRO A 169 -7.93 -12.35 22.20
C PRO A 169 -7.65 -10.93 22.69
N TYR A 170 -6.97 -10.12 21.88
CA TYR A 170 -6.63 -8.73 22.19
C TYR A 170 -7.85 -7.80 22.02
N LEU A 171 -8.71 -8.06 21.03
CA LEU A 171 -9.96 -7.30 20.81
C LEU A 171 -10.95 -7.48 21.97
N THR A 172 -11.00 -8.66 22.56
CA THR A 172 -11.86 -8.94 23.73
C THR A 172 -11.33 -8.35 25.03
N GLY A 173 -10.03 -8.03 25.10
CA GLY A 173 -9.41 -7.42 26.27
C GLY A 173 -9.80 -5.96 26.49
N GLU A 174 -10.27 -5.25 25.45
CA GLU A 174 -10.71 -3.85 25.52
C GLU A 174 -12.19 -3.67 25.90
N LEU A 175 -12.99 -4.76 25.88
CA LEU A 175 -14.42 -4.74 26.20
C LEU A 175 -14.73 -5.06 27.67
N LEU A 176 -13.69 -5.28 28.49
CA LEU A 176 -13.76 -5.53 29.94
C LEU A 176 -13.11 -4.38 30.71
#